data_AF-A0A965ANL6-F1
#
_entry.id   AF-A0A965ANL6-F1
#
_cell.length_a   1.000
_cell.length_b   1.000
_cell.length_c   1.000
_cell.angle_alpha   90.00
_cell.angle_beta   90.00
_cell.angle_gamma   90.00
#
_symmetry.space_group_name_H-M   'P 1'
#
loop_
_entity.id
_entity.type
_entity.pdbx_description
1 polymer ?
#
loop_
_entity_poly.entity_id
_entity_poly.type
_entity_poly.pdbx_seq_one_letter_code
_entity_poly.pdbx_strand_id
1 'polypeptide(L)'
;MHECCGALPATTPLKPRGYSSMDALLLVLRWSHILGAVLLVGGLAFLRFAFVPALEETDEETRNRLHESVRRRWLPFVIIGITLLLVSGLANFLLFNSAVKEQGWANGQWMRQTSYHAIFGVKFLLALAVFYLSSGLVGRSGGTAWLRRDRARWLGVTLGFAVAIIMLSGWLRNLHTGPAASATADPGVAMEVMTPDQAAAEDRYEDSQAGSAFRGDDSAGPATDSETSPASTPAEPVDAEPANAAEQAE
;
A
#
# COMPACT_ATOMS: atom_id res chain seq x y z
N MET A 1 -19.66 56.78 -9.39
CA MET A 1 -18.30 56.55 -8.85
C MET A 1 -18.43 56.37 -7.36
N HIS A 2 -18.24 55.15 -6.85
CA HIS A 2 -17.49 54.83 -5.62
C HIS A 2 -17.71 53.33 -5.27
N GLU A 3 -16.59 52.62 -5.18
CA GLU A 3 -16.34 51.44 -4.32
C GLU A 3 -16.92 50.07 -4.72
N CYS A 4 -16.30 49.45 -5.74
CA CYS A 4 -16.16 47.99 -5.83
C CYS A 4 -14.74 47.60 -5.37
N CYS A 5 -14.57 47.24 -4.10
CA CYS A 5 -13.35 46.57 -3.62
C CYS A 5 -13.76 45.47 -2.63
N GLY A 6 -14.33 44.39 -3.16
CA GLY A 6 -14.57 43.17 -2.41
C GLY A 6 -13.26 42.40 -2.27
N ALA A 7 -12.72 42.37 -1.06
CA ALA A 7 -11.51 41.62 -0.73
C ALA A 7 -11.65 40.14 -1.09
N LEU A 8 -10.67 39.60 -1.83
CA LEU A 8 -10.52 38.17 -2.06
C LEU A 8 -10.36 37.44 -0.72
N PRO A 9 -11.05 36.32 -0.48
CA PRO A 9 -10.88 35.55 0.75
C PRO A 9 -9.46 34.98 0.79
N ALA A 10 -8.74 35.28 1.88
CA ALA A 10 -7.41 34.76 2.15
C ALA A 10 -7.42 33.22 2.04
N THR A 11 -6.60 32.68 1.14
CA THR A 11 -6.36 31.25 1.03
C THR A 11 -5.72 30.77 2.33
N THR A 12 -6.49 30.04 3.14
CA THR A 12 -5.96 29.42 4.35
C THR A 12 -4.79 28.50 3.97
N PRO A 13 -3.61 28.64 4.59
CA PRO A 13 -2.49 27.77 4.33
C PRO A 13 -2.89 26.32 4.68
N LEU A 14 -2.76 25.42 3.71
CA LEU A 14 -2.96 23.99 3.91
C LEU A 14 -1.97 23.51 4.97
N LYS A 15 -2.46 23.27 6.19
CA LYS A 15 -1.66 22.65 7.25
C LYS A 15 -1.18 21.29 6.73
N PRO A 16 0.13 21.03 6.65
CA PRO A 16 0.60 19.71 6.26
C PRO A 16 0.01 18.71 7.24
N ARG A 17 -0.74 17.71 6.74
CA ARG A 17 -1.17 16.57 7.55
C ARG A 17 0.11 15.82 7.95
N GLY A 18 0.69 16.20 9.08
CA GLY A 18 1.67 15.36 9.74
C GLY A 18 0.99 14.04 10.04
N TYR A 19 1.54 12.94 9.54
CA TYR A 19 1.08 11.60 9.90
C TYR A 19 1.18 11.48 11.42
N SER A 20 0.05 11.30 12.10
CA SER A 20 0.07 11.11 13.55
C SER A 20 0.72 9.76 13.84
N SER A 21 1.39 9.61 14.99
CA SER A 21 2.00 8.33 15.38
C SER A 21 1.00 7.16 15.36
N MET A 22 -0.28 7.44 15.57
CA MET A 22 -1.38 6.47 15.49
C MET A 22 -1.64 6.00 14.05
N ASP A 23 -1.55 6.88 13.06
CA ASP A 23 -1.73 6.52 11.64
C ASP A 23 -0.62 5.58 11.17
N ALA A 24 0.62 5.86 11.57
CA ALA A 24 1.77 5.00 11.28
C ALA A 24 1.61 3.61 11.91
N LEU A 25 1.13 3.53 13.16
CA LEU A 25 0.88 2.26 13.85
C LEU A 25 -0.20 1.43 13.13
N LEU A 26 -1.32 2.04 12.75
CA LEU A 26 -2.40 1.36 12.01
C LEU A 26 -1.91 0.83 10.66
N LEU A 27 -1.06 1.59 9.97
CA LEU A 27 -0.46 1.16 8.72
C LEU A 27 0.44 -0.06 8.91
N VAL A 28 1.32 -0.05 9.91
CA VAL A 28 2.20 -1.18 10.23
C VAL A 28 1.41 -2.41 10.65
N LEU A 29 0.36 -2.25 11.45
CA LEU A 29 -0.54 -3.35 11.83
C LEU A 29 -1.19 -3.97 10.60
N ARG A 30 -1.66 -3.15 9.66
CA ARG A 30 -2.24 -3.64 8.40
C ARG A 30 -1.20 -4.37 7.54
N TRP A 31 0.00 -3.82 7.40
CA TRP A 31 1.07 -4.46 6.63
C TRP A 31 1.49 -5.79 7.23
N SER A 32 1.68 -5.83 8.56
CA SER A 32 1.97 -7.07 9.26
C SER A 32 0.86 -8.10 8.98
N HIS A 33 -0.42 -7.75 9.17
CA HIS A 33 -1.53 -8.67 8.90
C HIS A 33 -1.50 -9.25 7.48
N ILE A 34 -1.24 -8.40 6.47
CA ILE A 34 -1.15 -8.83 5.07
C ILE A 34 0.05 -9.76 4.87
N LEU A 35 1.22 -9.42 5.41
CA LEU A 35 2.43 -10.26 5.32
C LEU A 35 2.22 -11.63 5.97
N GLY A 36 1.57 -11.68 7.15
CA GLY A 36 1.21 -12.94 7.80
C GLY A 36 0.27 -13.79 6.95
N ALA A 37 -0.74 -13.16 6.34
CA ALA A 37 -1.67 -13.86 5.45
C ALA A 37 -0.97 -14.41 4.21
N VAL A 38 -0.15 -13.59 3.54
CA VAL A 38 0.59 -13.99 2.33
C VAL A 38 1.56 -15.13 2.64
N LEU A 39 2.31 -15.05 3.75
CA LEU A 39 3.24 -16.10 4.16
C LEU A 39 2.52 -17.44 4.38
N LEU A 40 1.44 -17.45 5.15
CA LEU A 40 0.74 -18.70 5.48
C LEU A 40 -0.04 -19.27 4.30
N VAL A 41 -0.81 -18.44 3.60
CA VAL A 41 -1.64 -18.87 2.47
C VAL A 41 -0.75 -19.27 1.29
N GLY A 42 0.32 -18.51 1.03
CA GLY A 42 1.33 -18.84 0.03
C GLY A 42 2.04 -20.16 0.34
N GLY A 43 2.43 -20.36 1.60
CA GLY A 43 3.02 -21.63 2.04
C GLY A 43 2.06 -22.82 1.90
N LEU A 44 0.78 -22.65 2.25
CA LEU A 44 -0.24 -23.68 2.04
C LEU A 44 -0.46 -24.01 0.55
N ALA A 45 -0.50 -22.99 -0.30
CA ALA A 45 -0.63 -23.17 -1.74
C ALA A 45 0.59 -23.89 -2.33
N PHE A 46 1.81 -23.49 -1.94
CA PHE A 46 3.04 -24.18 -2.33
C PHE A 46 3.03 -25.65 -1.90
N LEU A 47 2.66 -25.92 -0.65
CA LEU A 47 2.57 -27.29 -0.15
C LEU A 47 1.57 -28.13 -0.94
N ARG A 48 0.41 -27.55 -1.30
CA ARG A 48 -0.67 -28.26 -1.99
C ARG A 48 -0.40 -28.50 -3.48
N PHE A 49 0.19 -27.53 -4.18
CA PHE A 49 0.29 -27.55 -5.64
C PHE A 49 1.69 -27.88 -6.18
N ALA A 50 2.73 -27.66 -5.39
CA ALA A 50 4.10 -27.97 -5.80
C ALA A 50 4.69 -29.13 -4.99
N PHE A 51 4.66 -29.03 -3.66
CA PHE A 51 5.38 -29.98 -2.81
C PHE A 51 4.75 -31.38 -2.76
N VAL A 52 3.45 -31.47 -2.48
CA VAL A 52 2.75 -32.77 -2.45
C VAL A 52 2.85 -33.53 -3.77
N PRO A 53 2.51 -32.94 -4.94
CA PRO A 53 2.60 -33.66 -6.21
C PRO A 53 4.04 -34.06 -6.56
N ALA A 54 5.05 -33.22 -6.24
CA ALA A 54 6.45 -33.57 -6.48
C ALA A 54 6.95 -34.80 -5.68
N LEU A 55 6.24 -35.21 -4.63
CA LEU A 55 6.59 -36.38 -3.82
C LEU A 55 5.83 -37.65 -4.22
N GLU A 56 4.87 -37.57 -5.15
CA GLU A 56 4.12 -38.73 -5.62
C GLU A 56 5.03 -39.72 -6.38
N GLU A 57 6.07 -39.20 -7.04
CA GLU A 57 7.06 -39.98 -7.81
C GLU A 57 8.18 -40.58 -6.95
N THR A 58 8.25 -40.20 -5.66
CA THR A 58 9.31 -40.65 -4.74
C THR A 58 8.88 -41.85 -3.89
N ASP A 59 9.85 -42.66 -3.46
CA ASP A 59 9.62 -43.76 -2.53
C ASP A 59 9.10 -43.25 -1.16
N GLU A 60 8.39 -44.10 -0.44
CA GLU A 60 7.73 -43.75 0.82
C GLU A 60 8.75 -43.30 1.90
N GLU A 61 9.95 -43.88 1.93
CA GLU A 61 10.95 -43.53 2.94
C GLU A 61 11.51 -42.13 2.70
N THR A 62 11.91 -41.84 1.47
CA THR A 62 12.39 -40.52 1.02
C THR A 62 11.30 -39.47 1.21
N ARG A 63 10.06 -39.78 0.80
CA ARG A 63 8.89 -38.90 1.01
C ARG A 63 8.71 -38.53 2.48
N ASN A 64 8.77 -39.51 3.39
CA ASN A 64 8.61 -39.25 4.82
C ASN A 64 9.77 -38.41 5.39
N ARG A 65 11.01 -38.66 4.99
CA ARG A 65 12.19 -37.87 5.40
C ARG A 65 12.09 -36.42 4.91
N LEU A 66 11.63 -36.19 3.68
CA LEU A 66 11.42 -34.87 3.11
C LEU A 66 10.28 -34.13 3.80
N HIS A 67 9.15 -34.79 4.05
CA HIS A 67 8.03 -34.21 4.81
C HIS A 67 8.45 -33.78 6.22
N GLU A 68 9.17 -34.64 6.95
CA GLU A 68 9.70 -34.33 8.28
C GLU A 68 10.62 -33.11 8.22
N SER A 69 11.52 -33.12 7.23
CA SER A 69 12.49 -32.08 7.02
C SER A 69 11.85 -30.72 6.76
N VAL A 70 10.92 -30.64 5.80
CA VAL A 70 10.22 -29.40 5.46
C VAL A 70 9.38 -28.92 6.64
N ARG A 71 8.64 -29.83 7.28
CA ARG A 71 7.79 -29.49 8.43
C ARG A 71 8.58 -28.87 9.58
N ARG A 72 9.77 -29.40 9.90
CA ARG A 72 10.62 -28.87 10.98
C ARG A 72 11.07 -27.43 10.71
N ARG A 73 11.39 -27.09 9.45
CA ARG A 73 11.75 -25.72 9.06
C ARG A 73 10.52 -24.81 8.94
N TRP A 74 9.38 -25.35 8.52
CA TRP A 74 8.15 -24.58 8.27
C TRP A 74 7.38 -24.24 9.55
N LEU A 75 7.39 -25.12 10.55
CA LEU A 75 6.69 -24.93 11.82
C LEU A 75 6.89 -23.55 12.48
N PRO A 76 8.12 -23.02 12.65
CA PRO A 76 8.30 -21.69 13.25
C PRO A 76 7.66 -20.58 12.40
N PHE A 77 7.73 -20.65 11.07
CA PHE A 77 7.05 -19.68 10.19
C PHE A 77 5.53 -19.74 10.34
N VAL A 78 4.96 -20.94 10.52
CA VAL A 78 3.53 -21.10 10.80
C VAL A 78 3.16 -20.45 12.12
N ILE A 79 3.91 -20.71 13.19
CA ILE A 79 3.65 -20.13 14.51
C ILE A 79 3.77 -18.60 14.47
N ILE A 80 4.83 -18.08 13.85
CA ILE A 80 5.04 -16.63 13.70
C ILE A 80 3.91 -16.02 12.88
N GLY A 81 3.55 -16.60 11.72
CA GLY A 81 2.49 -16.10 10.87
C GLY A 81 1.12 -16.08 11.57
N ILE A 82 0.77 -17.15 12.30
CA ILE A 82 -0.50 -17.21 13.06
C ILE A 82 -0.49 -16.16 14.17
N THR A 83 0.59 -16.07 14.93
CA THR A 83 0.74 -15.08 16.02
C THR A 83 0.61 -13.67 15.48
N LEU A 84 1.28 -13.39 14.37
CA LEU A 84 1.26 -12.09 13.71
C LEU A 84 -0.15 -11.75 13.21
N LEU A 85 -0.87 -12.70 12.61
CA LEU A 85 -2.26 -12.52 12.18
C LEU A 85 -3.22 -12.26 13.36
N LEU A 86 -3.06 -12.99 14.46
CA LEU A 86 -3.90 -12.84 15.65
C LEU A 86 -3.65 -11.49 16.33
N VAL A 87 -2.40 -11.14 16.60
CA VAL A 87 -2.02 -9.89 17.27
C VAL A 87 -2.42 -8.68 16.41
N SER A 88 -2.06 -8.68 15.13
CA SER A 88 -2.39 -7.57 14.24
C SER A 88 -3.90 -7.46 13.99
N GLY A 89 -4.59 -8.58 13.79
CA GLY A 89 -6.03 -8.61 13.56
C GLY A 89 -6.82 -8.14 14.78
N LEU A 90 -6.43 -8.58 15.97
CA LEU A 90 -7.06 -8.16 17.22
C LEU A 90 -6.79 -6.69 17.54
N ALA A 91 -5.53 -6.24 17.42
CA ALA A 91 -5.17 -4.83 17.65
C ALA A 91 -5.92 -3.90 16.69
N ASN A 92 -5.99 -4.24 15.40
CA ASN A 92 -6.72 -3.45 14.41
C ASN A 92 -8.23 -3.40 14.71
N PHE A 93 -8.81 -4.51 15.17
CA PHE A 93 -10.23 -4.55 15.57
C PHE A 93 -10.51 -3.67 16.80
N LEU A 94 -9.68 -3.77 17.84
CA LEU A 94 -9.85 -3.00 19.08
C LEU A 94 -9.69 -1.50 18.86
N LEU A 95 -8.65 -1.09 18.14
CA LEU A 95 -8.38 0.32 17.83
C LEU A 95 -9.47 0.92 16.94
N PHE A 96 -10.00 0.16 15.99
CA PHE A 96 -11.13 0.60 15.17
C PHE A 96 -12.40 0.75 16.02
N ASN A 97 -12.69 -0.21 16.91
CA ASN A 97 -13.87 -0.15 17.77
C ASN A 97 -13.81 1.02 18.76
N SER A 98 -12.64 1.31 19.33
CA SER A 98 -12.46 2.46 20.23
C SER A 98 -12.65 3.78 19.49
N ALA A 99 -12.07 3.93 18.29
CA ALA A 99 -12.24 5.14 17.48
C ALA A 99 -13.72 5.37 17.10
N VAL A 100 -14.47 4.32 16.75
CA VAL A 100 -15.90 4.42 16.43
C VAL A 100 -16.73 4.81 17.66
N LYS A 101 -16.38 4.30 18.85
CA LYS A 101 -17.05 4.67 20.12
C LYS A 101 -16.83 6.13 20.48
N GLU A 102 -15.60 6.62 20.34
CA GLU A 102 -15.23 8.00 20.69
C GLU A 102 -15.83 9.02 19.71
N GLN A 103 -15.89 8.69 18.42
CA GLN A 103 -16.41 9.61 17.39
C GLN A 103 -17.94 9.60 17.27
N GLY A 104 -18.66 8.80 18.08
CA GLY A 104 -20.11 8.83 18.16
C GLY A 104 -20.83 8.55 16.84
N TRP A 105 -20.23 7.75 15.94
CA TRP A 105 -20.78 7.46 14.61
C TRP A 105 -22.21 6.88 14.73
N ALA A 106 -23.20 7.73 14.50
CA ALA A 106 -24.63 7.45 14.45
C ALA A 106 -25.19 6.55 15.57
N ASN A 107 -24.82 6.78 16.85
CA ASN A 107 -25.36 6.01 17.99
C ASN A 107 -25.33 4.46 17.80
N GLY A 108 -24.35 3.94 17.06
CA GLY A 108 -24.25 2.50 16.75
C GLY A 108 -25.29 1.94 15.77
N GLN A 109 -26.19 2.77 15.20
CA GLN A 109 -27.18 2.36 14.20
C GLN A 109 -26.52 1.78 12.94
N TRP A 110 -25.48 2.44 12.41
CA TRP A 110 -24.78 2.00 11.20
C TRP A 110 -24.15 0.61 11.36
N MET A 111 -23.56 0.30 12.52
CA MET A 111 -22.99 -1.02 12.83
C MET A 111 -24.06 -2.12 12.93
N ARG A 112 -25.27 -1.76 13.40
CA ARG A 112 -26.43 -2.67 13.47
C ARG A 112 -27.02 -2.94 12.10
N GLN A 113 -27.11 -1.91 11.24
CA GLN A 113 -27.67 -2.04 9.90
C GLN A 113 -26.76 -2.85 8.96
N THR A 114 -25.43 -2.72 9.07
CA THR A 114 -24.47 -3.43 8.20
C THR A 114 -24.13 -4.85 8.69
N SER A 115 -24.62 -5.28 9.86
CA SER A 115 -24.26 -6.58 10.49
C SER A 115 -22.74 -6.84 10.56
N TYR A 116 -21.94 -5.77 10.62
CA TYR A 116 -20.49 -5.82 10.47
C TYR A 116 -19.82 -6.74 11.50
N HIS A 117 -20.27 -6.68 12.76
CA HIS A 117 -19.75 -7.53 13.83
C HIS A 117 -20.02 -9.02 13.61
N ALA A 118 -21.18 -9.38 13.04
CA ALA A 118 -21.53 -10.77 12.77
C ALA A 118 -20.62 -11.32 11.65
N ILE A 119 -20.47 -10.57 10.55
CA ILE A 119 -19.62 -10.98 9.42
C ILE A 119 -18.14 -11.02 9.83
N PHE A 120 -17.67 -10.05 10.62
CA PHE A 120 -16.33 -10.09 11.22
C PHE A 120 -16.15 -11.31 12.13
N GLY A 121 -17.13 -11.61 12.98
CA GLY A 121 -17.13 -12.79 13.85
C GLY A 121 -17.02 -14.09 13.05
N VAL A 122 -17.78 -14.22 11.95
CA VAL A 122 -17.70 -15.36 11.03
C VAL A 122 -16.30 -15.46 10.41
N LYS A 123 -15.72 -14.34 9.94
CA LYS A 123 -14.34 -14.30 9.43
C LYS A 123 -13.35 -14.78 10.48
N PHE A 124 -13.50 -14.32 11.71
CA PHE A 124 -12.61 -14.68 12.81
C PHE A 124 -12.71 -16.17 13.16
N LEU A 125 -13.92 -16.72 13.25
CA LEU A 125 -14.14 -18.15 13.48
C LEU A 125 -13.56 -19.01 12.34
N LEU A 126 -13.74 -18.60 11.09
CA LEU A 126 -13.11 -19.25 9.94
C LEU A 126 -11.58 -19.21 10.05
N ALA A 127 -11.00 -18.08 10.47
CA ALA A 127 -9.56 -17.96 10.66
C ALA A 127 -9.05 -18.90 11.75
N LEU A 128 -9.77 -19.02 12.88
CA LEU A 128 -9.44 -19.98 13.93
C LEU A 128 -9.51 -21.42 13.43
N ALA A 129 -10.51 -21.77 12.61
CA ALA A 129 -10.57 -23.09 11.97
C ALA A 129 -9.35 -23.32 11.08
N VAL A 130 -8.99 -22.38 10.21
CA VAL A 130 -7.80 -22.47 9.35
C VAL A 130 -6.52 -22.65 10.18
N PHE A 131 -6.37 -21.90 11.27
CA PHE A 131 -5.21 -22.02 12.16
C PHE A 131 -5.17 -23.38 12.85
N TYR A 132 -6.31 -23.87 13.34
CA TYR A 132 -6.40 -25.20 13.94
C TYR A 132 -6.03 -26.31 12.95
N LEU A 133 -6.58 -26.27 11.72
CA LEU A 133 -6.26 -27.24 10.67
C LEU A 133 -4.77 -27.16 10.27
N SER A 134 -4.25 -25.94 10.05
CA SER A 134 -2.84 -25.71 9.71
C SER A 134 -1.90 -26.23 10.79
N SER A 135 -2.16 -25.91 12.06
CA SER A 135 -1.39 -26.45 13.20
C SER A 135 -1.51 -27.97 13.30
N GLY A 136 -2.66 -28.56 12.97
CA GLY A 136 -2.84 -30.01 12.95
C GLY A 136 -2.06 -30.71 11.82
N LEU A 137 -1.98 -30.08 10.65
CA LEU A 137 -1.25 -30.52 9.45
C LEU A 137 0.27 -30.49 9.67
N VAL A 138 0.76 -29.48 10.40
CA VAL A 138 2.20 -29.26 10.67
C VAL A 138 2.64 -29.84 12.03
N GLY A 139 1.69 -30.13 12.92
CA GLY A 139 1.95 -30.68 14.26
C GLY A 139 2.25 -32.18 14.26
N ARG A 140 2.82 -32.66 15.37
CA ARG A 140 3.14 -34.09 15.60
C ARG A 140 2.16 -34.83 16.51
N SER A 141 1.11 -34.17 17.00
CA SER A 141 0.23 -34.75 18.01
C SER A 141 -0.51 -35.98 17.46
N GLY A 142 -0.74 -36.98 18.33
CA GLY A 142 -1.49 -38.19 17.97
C GLY A 142 -2.94 -37.90 17.59
N GLY A 143 -3.57 -36.89 18.23
CA GLY A 143 -4.95 -36.49 17.98
C GLY A 143 -5.23 -35.94 16.58
N THR A 144 -4.20 -35.48 15.85
CA THR A 144 -4.35 -34.98 14.46
C THR A 144 -3.77 -35.95 13.42
N ALA A 145 -3.50 -37.21 13.79
CA ALA A 145 -2.96 -38.20 12.86
C ALA A 145 -3.89 -38.47 11.67
N TRP A 146 -5.21 -38.36 11.87
CA TRP A 146 -6.20 -38.50 10.80
C TRP A 146 -6.07 -37.41 9.73
N LEU A 147 -5.73 -36.18 10.13
CA LEU A 147 -5.45 -35.06 9.23
C LEU A 147 -4.24 -35.32 8.33
N ARG A 148 -3.28 -36.11 8.84
CA ARG A 148 -2.04 -36.46 8.15
C ARG A 148 -2.14 -37.70 7.25
N ARG A 149 -3.21 -38.50 7.35
CA ARG A 149 -3.44 -39.60 6.42
C ARG A 149 -3.83 -39.07 5.04
N ASP A 150 -4.77 -38.11 5.01
CA ASP A 150 -5.25 -37.51 3.77
C ASP A 150 -4.76 -36.05 3.61
N ARG A 151 -3.45 -35.82 3.75
CA ARG A 151 -2.86 -34.46 3.78
C ARG A 151 -3.27 -33.61 2.59
N ALA A 152 -3.26 -34.17 1.39
CA ALA A 152 -3.61 -33.45 0.17
C ALA A 152 -5.03 -32.87 0.21
N ARG A 153 -5.98 -33.66 0.74
CA ARG A 153 -7.38 -33.26 0.91
C ARG A 153 -7.51 -32.16 1.98
N TRP A 154 -6.91 -32.37 3.15
CA TRP A 154 -6.98 -31.40 4.26
C TRP A 154 -6.25 -30.09 3.96
N LEU A 155 -5.12 -30.15 3.24
CA LEU A 155 -4.46 -28.96 2.71
C LEU A 155 -5.38 -28.19 1.76
N GLY A 156 -6.07 -28.89 0.85
CA GLY A 156 -7.04 -28.29 -0.07
C GLY A 156 -8.21 -27.62 0.67
N VAL A 157 -8.79 -28.31 1.66
CA VAL A 157 -9.88 -27.75 2.50
C VAL A 157 -9.42 -26.51 3.27
N THR A 158 -8.24 -26.58 3.89
CA THR A 158 -7.66 -25.44 4.64
C THR A 158 -7.40 -24.24 3.73
N LEU A 159 -6.85 -24.51 2.53
CA LEU A 159 -6.62 -23.48 1.52
C LEU A 159 -7.94 -22.87 1.01
N GLY A 160 -8.98 -23.69 0.80
CA GLY A 160 -10.31 -23.23 0.43
C GLY A 160 -10.91 -22.28 1.47
N PHE A 161 -10.80 -22.60 2.76
CA PHE A 161 -11.22 -21.70 3.83
C PHE A 161 -10.40 -20.40 3.87
N ALA A 162 -9.08 -20.48 3.67
CA ALA A 162 -8.23 -19.31 3.59
C ALA A 162 -8.63 -18.36 2.45
N VAL A 163 -8.94 -18.92 1.26
CA VAL A 163 -9.45 -18.15 0.12
C VAL A 163 -10.80 -17.53 0.44
N ALA A 164 -11.73 -18.27 1.06
CA ALA A 164 -13.02 -17.74 1.48
C ALA A 164 -12.87 -16.55 2.45
N ILE A 165 -11.93 -16.60 3.39
CA ILE A 165 -11.60 -15.48 4.29
C ILE A 165 -11.11 -14.25 3.51
N ILE A 166 -10.28 -14.44 2.48
CA ILE A 166 -9.78 -13.34 1.65
C ILE A 166 -10.95 -12.70 0.87
N MET A 167 -11.81 -13.51 0.25
CA MET A 167 -13.00 -13.02 -0.45
C MET A 167 -13.94 -12.24 0.49
N LEU A 168 -14.19 -12.79 1.68
CA LEU A 168 -14.99 -12.13 2.71
C LEU A 168 -14.36 -10.81 3.18
N SER A 169 -13.03 -10.76 3.26
CA SER A 169 -12.29 -9.53 3.61
C SER A 169 -12.41 -8.46 2.52
N GLY A 170 -12.37 -8.86 1.25
CA GLY A 170 -12.59 -7.97 0.10
C GLY A 170 -14.01 -7.41 0.07
N TRP A 171 -15.00 -8.26 0.28
CA TRP A 171 -16.40 -7.85 0.40
C TRP A 171 -16.61 -6.88 1.57
N LEU A 172 -16.15 -7.23 2.77
CA LEU A 172 -16.24 -6.34 3.93
C LEU A 172 -15.63 -4.97 3.64
N ARG A 173 -14.46 -4.91 3.00
CA ARG A 173 -13.84 -3.63 2.62
C ARG A 173 -14.74 -2.82 1.69
N ASN A 174 -15.39 -3.46 0.71
CA ASN A 174 -16.31 -2.80 -0.20
C ASN A 174 -17.53 -2.22 0.53
N LEU A 175 -18.00 -2.84 1.62
CA LEU A 175 -19.09 -2.29 2.45
C LEU A 175 -18.68 -1.05 3.28
N HIS A 176 -17.38 -0.88 3.58
CA HIS A 176 -16.89 0.32 4.29
C HIS A 176 -16.66 1.50 3.36
N THR A 177 -16.28 1.23 2.12
CA THR A 177 -16.30 2.22 1.04
C THR A 177 -17.71 2.25 0.48
N GLY A 178 -18.62 3.05 1.07
CA GLY A 178 -19.94 3.31 0.47
C GLY A 178 -19.84 3.63 -1.03
N PRO A 179 -20.95 3.50 -1.82
CA PRO A 179 -20.93 3.67 -3.27
C PRO A 179 -20.07 4.88 -3.59
N ALA A 180 -18.96 4.66 -4.33
CA ALA A 180 -17.87 5.61 -4.51
C ALA A 180 -18.49 6.99 -4.57
N ALA A 181 -18.35 7.78 -3.50
CA ALA A 181 -18.98 9.09 -3.41
C ALA A 181 -18.58 9.75 -4.72
N SER A 182 -19.55 9.88 -5.63
CA SER A 182 -19.30 10.25 -7.02
C SER A 182 -18.52 11.52 -6.90
N ALA A 183 -17.22 11.46 -7.22
CA ALA A 183 -16.22 12.43 -6.81
C ALA A 183 -16.92 13.77 -6.68
N THR A 184 -17.36 14.13 -5.46
CA THR A 184 -18.15 15.34 -5.28
C THR A 184 -17.12 16.37 -5.62
N ALA A 185 -17.31 16.94 -6.81
CA ALA A 185 -16.34 17.76 -7.50
C ALA A 185 -15.64 18.58 -6.44
N ASP A 186 -14.43 18.15 -6.08
CA ASP A 186 -13.48 19.06 -5.53
C ASP A 186 -13.37 20.09 -6.65
N PRO A 187 -13.69 21.37 -6.45
CA PRO A 187 -13.40 22.40 -7.43
C PRO A 187 -11.88 22.61 -7.44
N GLY A 188 -11.11 21.54 -7.63
CA GLY A 188 -9.74 21.60 -8.09
C GLY A 188 -9.82 22.05 -9.54
N VAL A 189 -9.68 23.36 -9.73
CA VAL A 189 -9.58 24.07 -11.01
C VAL A 189 -10.55 23.49 -12.04
N ALA A 190 -11.82 23.88 -11.94
CA ALA A 190 -12.66 23.90 -13.12
C ALA A 190 -11.93 24.80 -14.14
N MET A 191 -11.43 24.22 -15.22
CA MET A 191 -11.20 25.01 -16.43
C MET A 191 -12.59 25.42 -16.89
N GLU A 192 -13.07 26.55 -16.37
CA GLU A 192 -14.23 27.22 -16.88
C GLU A 192 -13.93 27.48 -18.36
N VAL A 193 -14.62 26.75 -19.23
CA VAL A 193 -14.55 26.98 -20.67
C VAL A 193 -15.14 28.37 -20.86
N MET A 194 -14.26 29.36 -20.93
CA MET A 194 -14.58 30.75 -21.18
C MET A 194 -15.43 30.78 -22.45
N THR A 195 -16.69 31.17 -22.29
CA THR A 195 -17.58 31.31 -23.43
C THR A 195 -17.07 32.45 -24.32
N PRO A 196 -17.26 32.39 -25.65
CA PRO A 196 -16.76 33.42 -26.57
C PRO A 196 -17.19 34.86 -26.19
N ASP A 197 -18.28 34.99 -25.45
CA ASP A 197 -18.84 36.26 -25.00
C ASP A 197 -18.04 36.91 -23.85
N GLN A 198 -17.38 36.10 -23.01
CA GLN A 198 -16.53 36.60 -21.92
C GLN A 198 -15.14 37.02 -22.41
N ALA A 199 -14.66 36.43 -23.52
CA ALA A 199 -13.36 36.77 -24.12
C ALA A 199 -13.32 38.18 -24.73
N ALA A 200 -14.47 38.73 -25.09
CA ALA A 200 -14.57 40.09 -25.63
C ALA A 200 -14.58 41.19 -24.56
N ALA A 201 -14.75 40.84 -23.28
CA ALA A 201 -14.90 41.81 -22.19
C ALA A 201 -13.63 42.01 -21.33
N GLU A 202 -12.61 41.17 -21.46
CA GLU A 202 -11.34 41.32 -20.76
C GLU A 202 -10.18 41.50 -21.73
N ASP A 203 -10.14 42.65 -22.39
CA ASP A 203 -8.89 43.13 -23.02
C ASP A 203 -7.97 43.67 -21.91
N ARG A 204 -7.30 42.74 -21.21
CA ARG A 204 -6.43 43.01 -20.04
C ARG A 204 -5.06 43.59 -20.45
N TYR A 205 -4.84 43.91 -21.72
CA TYR A 205 -3.53 44.34 -22.27
C TYR A 205 -3.53 45.76 -22.87
N GLU A 206 -4.33 46.68 -22.34
CA GLU A 206 -4.32 48.10 -22.76
C GLU A 206 -3.37 49.03 -21.97
N ASP A 207 -2.48 48.53 -21.11
CA ASP A 207 -1.47 49.40 -20.48
C ASP A 207 -0.09 49.25 -21.12
N SER A 208 0.29 50.26 -21.92
CA SER A 208 1.60 50.37 -22.58
C SER A 208 2.75 50.72 -21.62
N GLN A 209 2.53 50.76 -20.30
CA GLN A 209 3.56 51.02 -19.30
C GLN A 209 4.42 49.81 -18.88
N ALA A 210 4.13 48.59 -19.32
CA ALA A 210 4.94 47.43 -18.94
C ALA A 210 6.34 47.36 -19.60
N GLY A 211 6.66 48.26 -20.54
CA GLY A 211 7.89 48.21 -21.35
C GLY A 211 8.92 49.34 -21.17
N SER A 212 8.63 50.36 -20.34
CA SER A 212 9.48 51.57 -20.24
C SER A 212 10.41 51.62 -19.02
N ALA A 213 10.27 50.70 -18.06
CA ALA A 213 11.05 50.71 -16.82
C ALA A 213 12.52 50.26 -16.95
N PHE A 214 12.99 49.90 -18.15
CA PHE A 214 14.37 49.41 -18.37
C PHE A 214 15.20 50.29 -19.33
N ARG A 215 14.74 51.50 -19.68
CA ARG A 215 15.52 52.44 -20.53
C ARG A 215 15.61 53.82 -19.90
N GLY A 216 16.77 54.11 -19.31
CA GLY A 216 17.18 55.37 -18.68
C GLY A 216 17.90 55.01 -17.38
N ASP A 217 19.19 55.23 -17.20
CA ASP A 217 19.99 56.40 -17.54
C ASP A 217 21.46 55.99 -17.35
N ASP A 218 22.33 56.13 -18.35
CA ASP A 218 23.80 56.02 -18.18
C ASP A 218 24.50 56.68 -19.38
N SER A 219 24.41 58.02 -19.41
CA SER A 219 25.28 58.87 -20.23
C SER A 219 26.26 59.62 -19.35
N ALA A 220 27.41 58.99 -19.08
CA ALA A 220 28.68 59.67 -18.77
C ALA A 220 29.85 58.70 -19.00
N GLY A 221 30.63 58.90 -20.07
CA GLY A 221 31.99 58.34 -20.19
C GLY A 221 33.04 59.42 -19.88
N PRO A 222 34.35 59.17 -20.08
CA PRO A 222 35.07 57.89 -20.05
C PRO A 222 36.31 57.95 -19.14
N ALA A 223 36.87 56.81 -18.75
CA ALA A 223 38.29 56.68 -18.44
C ALA A 223 38.79 55.32 -18.92
N THR A 224 39.91 55.36 -19.60
CA THR A 224 40.50 54.34 -20.46
C THR A 224 41.37 53.34 -19.69
N ASP A 225 41.88 52.37 -20.45
CA ASP A 225 43.04 51.50 -20.19
C ASP A 225 42.66 50.13 -19.58
N SER A 226 43.05 48.96 -20.09
CA SER A 226 43.76 48.52 -21.30
C SER A 226 43.56 47.00 -21.42
N GLU A 227 43.51 46.51 -22.67
CA GLU A 227 43.93 45.20 -23.20
C GLU A 227 43.72 43.91 -22.35
N THR A 228 43.06 42.85 -22.82
CA THR A 228 43.60 41.96 -23.87
C THR A 228 42.54 40.94 -24.32
N SER A 229 42.62 40.59 -25.61
CA SER A 229 41.79 39.72 -26.46
C SER A 229 41.67 38.22 -26.07
N PRO A 230 40.76 37.45 -26.71
CA PRO A 230 40.31 36.11 -26.32
C PRO A 230 40.88 34.96 -27.18
N ALA A 231 40.85 33.74 -26.64
CA ALA A 231 40.92 32.44 -27.32
C ALA A 231 40.85 31.36 -26.21
N SER A 232 40.26 30.18 -26.31
CA SER A 232 39.66 29.38 -27.38
C SER A 232 39.19 28.06 -26.74
N THR A 233 38.00 27.59 -27.08
CA THR A 233 37.58 26.17 -26.92
C THR A 233 38.40 25.28 -27.87
N PRO A 234 38.83 24.07 -27.48
CA PRO A 234 38.14 22.82 -27.88
C PRO A 234 38.15 21.73 -26.77
N ALA A 235 37.03 21.04 -26.52
CA ALA A 235 36.60 19.76 -27.11
C ALA A 235 37.21 18.50 -26.43
N GLU A 236 36.28 17.66 -25.93
CA GLU A 236 36.24 16.20 -25.68
C GLU A 236 37.40 15.29 -26.18
N PRO A 237 37.64 14.08 -25.60
CA PRO A 237 36.62 13.02 -25.62
C PRO A 237 36.58 11.99 -24.46
N VAL A 238 35.42 11.32 -24.48
CA VAL A 238 35.04 10.02 -23.92
C VAL A 238 36.00 8.90 -24.32
N ASP A 239 36.40 8.06 -23.36
CA ASP A 239 36.96 6.73 -23.62
C ASP A 239 36.20 5.66 -22.82
N ALA A 240 36.07 4.51 -23.47
CA ALA A 240 35.16 3.41 -23.18
C ALA A 240 35.87 2.18 -22.59
N GLU A 241 35.18 1.49 -21.66
CA GLU A 241 35.00 0.03 -21.56
C GLU A 241 36.25 -0.92 -21.44
N PRO A 242 36.08 -2.26 -21.25
CA PRO A 242 36.25 -2.93 -19.96
C PRO A 242 37.39 -3.97 -19.94
N ALA A 243 37.73 -4.51 -18.76
CA ALA A 243 38.56 -5.71 -18.68
C ALA A 243 38.12 -6.67 -17.55
N ASN A 244 37.77 -7.87 -18.00
CA ASN A 244 37.51 -9.11 -17.28
C ASN A 244 38.84 -9.88 -17.13
N ALA A 245 39.20 -10.33 -15.92
CA ALA A 245 40.18 -11.40 -15.66
C ALA A 245 39.97 -11.87 -14.21
N ALA A 246 39.43 -13.07 -14.01
CA ALA A 246 40.19 -14.29 -13.73
C ALA A 246 40.61 -14.44 -12.25
N GLU A 247 39.96 -15.34 -11.50
CA GLU A 247 40.64 -16.11 -10.47
C GLU A 247 39.93 -17.46 -10.25
N GLN A 248 40.51 -18.52 -10.83
CA GLN A 248 40.35 -19.91 -10.41
C GLN A 248 41.72 -20.33 -9.86
N ALA A 249 41.80 -20.71 -8.58
CA ALA A 249 42.75 -21.69 -8.03
C ALA A 249 42.63 -21.75 -6.50
N GLU A 250 41.90 -22.75 -5.98
CA GLU A 250 42.31 -23.72 -4.94
C GLU A 250 41.12 -24.57 -4.48
#